data_AF-A0AA38X219-F1
#
_entry.id   AF-A0AA38X219-F1
#
_cell.length_a   1.000
_cell.length_b   1.000
_cell.length_c   1.000
_cell.angle_alpha   90.00
_cell.angle_beta   90.00
_cell.angle_gamma   90.00
#
_symmetry.space_group_name_H-M   'P 1'
#
loop_
_entity.id
_entity.type
_entity.pdbx_description
1 polymer ?
#
loop_
_entity_poly.entity_id
_entity_poly.type
_entity_poly.pdbx_seq_one_letter_code
_entity_poly.pdbx_strand_id
1 'polypeptide(L)'
;MEPAPKQEPRVPPSSDAVPTAKFLQARITALSTTLIKRLENIFAAALDDAPTQTAAGNPSAPPSLTETSVQQFQLDVESTAVIRAAEEIMMLTRTMKEIWLFGGLDTLAADHGGKDMNGQNEAAQKKMAEDVRIVEEGFRKFLAKYETSLDLDGER
;
A
#
# COMPACT_ATOMS: atom_id res chain seq x y z
N MET A 1 17.40 18.83 -51.38
CA MET A 1 16.13 18.85 -50.61
C MET A 1 16.07 17.49 -49.92
N GLU A 2 16.61 17.44 -48.72
CA GLU A 2 16.79 16.19 -47.96
C GLU A 2 15.50 15.92 -47.17
N PRO A 3 14.90 14.72 -47.25
CA PRO A 3 13.67 14.44 -46.53
C PRO A 3 13.95 14.23 -45.03
N ALA A 4 13.17 14.91 -44.18
CA ALA A 4 13.29 14.90 -42.73
C ALA A 4 13.11 13.48 -42.12
N PRO A 5 13.81 13.16 -41.01
CA PRO A 5 13.74 11.84 -40.38
C PRO A 5 12.36 11.59 -39.76
N LYS A 6 11.81 10.41 -40.05
CA LYS A 6 10.54 9.91 -39.48
C LYS A 6 10.71 9.72 -37.97
N GLN A 7 9.91 10.42 -37.17
CA GLN A 7 9.83 10.19 -35.72
C GLN A 7 9.22 8.81 -35.46
N GLU A 8 9.96 7.97 -34.75
CA GLU A 8 9.48 6.69 -34.24
C GLU A 8 8.42 6.91 -33.14
N PRO A 9 7.41 6.04 -33.03
CA PRO A 9 6.36 6.15 -32.02
C PRO A 9 6.96 5.93 -30.62
N ARG A 10 6.85 6.95 -29.78
CA ARG A 10 7.25 6.94 -28.37
C ARG A 10 6.41 5.90 -27.62
N VAL A 11 7.03 4.76 -27.28
CA VAL A 11 6.43 3.72 -26.44
C VAL A 11 6.09 4.33 -25.07
N PRO A 12 4.85 4.22 -24.57
CA PRO A 12 4.51 4.69 -23.23
C PRO A 12 5.28 3.86 -22.19
N PRO A 13 5.81 4.48 -21.12
CA PRO A 13 6.50 3.73 -20.07
C PRO A 13 5.50 2.75 -19.44
N SER A 14 5.91 1.48 -19.35
CA SER A 14 5.10 0.41 -18.77
C SER A 14 4.71 0.77 -17.34
N SER A 15 3.47 0.43 -16.99
CA SER A 15 2.84 0.54 -15.67
C SER A 15 3.46 -0.43 -14.63
N ASP A 16 4.79 -0.61 -14.66
CA ASP A 16 5.51 -1.61 -13.85
C ASP A 16 5.84 -1.16 -12.42
N ALA A 17 5.48 0.06 -12.01
CA ALA A 17 6.12 0.70 -10.86
C ALA A 17 5.28 0.75 -9.57
N VAL A 18 4.18 -0.01 -9.44
CA VAL A 18 3.37 0.00 -8.20
C VAL A 18 3.38 -1.38 -7.53
N PRO A 19 3.98 -1.52 -6.33
CA PRO A 19 3.93 -2.74 -5.55
C PRO A 19 2.48 -3.17 -5.23
N THR A 20 2.08 -4.35 -5.70
CA THR A 20 0.75 -4.91 -5.45
C THR A 20 0.52 -5.21 -3.95
N ALA A 21 -0.73 -5.13 -3.48
CA ALA A 21 -1.10 -5.48 -2.11
C ALA A 21 -0.58 -6.86 -1.65
N LYS A 22 -0.57 -7.87 -2.54
CA LYS A 22 -0.01 -9.20 -2.24
C LYS A 22 1.50 -9.16 -1.94
N PHE A 23 2.26 -8.33 -2.67
CA PHE A 23 3.69 -8.16 -2.43
C PHE A 23 3.93 -7.46 -1.10
N LEU A 24 3.17 -6.40 -0.80
CA LEU A 24 3.25 -5.70 0.48
C LEU A 24 2.93 -6.66 1.64
N GLN A 25 1.85 -7.43 1.55
CA GLN A 25 1.50 -8.43 2.55
C GLN A 25 2.62 -9.46 2.76
N ALA A 26 3.14 -10.06 1.68
CA ALA A 26 4.23 -11.03 1.78
C ALA A 26 5.47 -10.44 2.47
N ARG A 27 5.78 -9.18 2.17
CA ARG A 27 6.91 -8.46 2.74
C ARG A 27 6.69 -8.12 4.23
N ILE A 28 5.47 -7.73 4.63
CA ILE A 28 5.08 -7.56 6.04
C ILE A 28 5.26 -8.88 6.79
N THR A 29 4.74 -9.99 6.27
CA THR A 29 4.83 -11.30 6.91
C THR A 29 6.27 -11.77 7.05
N ALA A 30 7.09 -11.60 6.00
CA ALA A 30 8.50 -11.97 6.03
C ALA A 30 9.30 -11.17 7.06
N LEU A 31 9.10 -9.84 7.11
CA LEU A 31 9.79 -8.96 8.06
C LEU A 31 9.35 -9.21 9.50
N SER A 32 8.05 -9.40 9.74
CA SER A 32 7.51 -9.76 11.06
C SER A 32 8.08 -11.09 11.55
N THR A 33 8.09 -12.11 10.69
CA THR A 33 8.67 -13.42 11.01
C THR A 33 10.16 -13.31 11.30
N THR A 34 10.88 -12.49 10.55
CA THR A 34 12.32 -12.26 10.75
C THR A 34 12.57 -11.61 12.10
N LEU A 35 11.86 -10.53 12.44
CA LEU A 35 11.98 -9.87 13.75
C LEU A 35 11.74 -10.82 14.91
N ILE A 36 10.65 -11.60 14.84
CA ILE A 36 10.30 -12.57 15.88
C ILE A 36 11.43 -13.60 16.04
N LYS A 37 11.88 -14.24 14.96
CA LYS A 37 12.94 -15.25 15.02
C LYS A 37 14.26 -14.69 15.53
N ARG A 38 14.64 -13.48 15.12
CA ARG A 38 15.88 -12.85 15.57
C ARG A 38 15.81 -12.51 17.07
N LEU A 39 14.66 -12.03 17.55
CA LEU A 39 14.43 -11.80 18.98
C LEU A 39 14.44 -13.11 19.78
N GLU A 40 13.80 -14.16 19.27
CA GLU A 40 13.82 -15.50 19.86
C GLU A 40 15.24 -16.05 19.97
N ASN A 41 16.07 -15.88 18.93
CA ASN A 41 17.48 -16.27 18.96
C ASN A 41 18.29 -15.49 20.01
N ILE A 42 18.05 -14.18 20.15
CA ILE A 42 18.69 -13.35 21.19
C ILE A 42 18.32 -13.88 22.58
N PHE A 43 17.04 -14.18 22.79
CA PHE A 43 16.59 -14.74 24.07
C PHE A 43 17.18 -16.12 24.32
N ALA A 44 17.22 -17.00 23.33
CA ALA A 44 17.85 -18.30 23.46
C ALA A 44 19.33 -18.16 23.86
N ALA A 45 20.10 -17.32 23.15
CA ALA A 45 21.49 -17.08 23.45
C ALA A 45 21.70 -16.45 24.83
N ALA A 46 20.85 -15.53 25.27
CA ALA A 46 21.00 -14.86 26.57
C ALA A 46 20.51 -15.70 27.77
N LEU A 47 19.54 -16.59 27.57
CA LEU A 47 18.93 -17.41 28.62
C LEU A 47 19.61 -18.78 28.80
N ASP A 48 20.34 -19.28 27.80
CA ASP A 48 21.01 -20.59 27.86
C ASP A 48 21.99 -20.72 29.04
N ASP A 49 22.52 -19.58 29.49
CA ASP A 49 23.57 -19.48 30.51
C ASP A 49 23.11 -18.66 31.74
N ALA A 50 21.84 -18.24 31.75
CA ALA A 50 21.24 -17.72 32.98
C ALA A 50 21.33 -18.88 33.99
N PRO A 51 22.08 -18.73 35.09
CA PRO A 51 22.26 -19.82 36.02
C PRO A 51 20.85 -20.25 36.41
N THR A 52 20.47 -21.44 35.98
CA THR A 52 19.28 -22.08 36.49
C THR A 52 19.55 -22.16 37.98
N GLN A 53 18.99 -21.22 38.74
CA GLN A 53 18.61 -21.37 40.12
C GLN A 53 17.51 -22.45 40.14
N THR A 54 17.84 -23.64 39.66
CA THR A 54 17.17 -24.85 40.09
C THR A 54 17.49 -24.95 41.56
N ALA A 55 16.44 -25.05 42.37
CA ALA A 55 16.44 -25.19 43.82
C ALA A 55 17.14 -26.48 44.34
N ALA A 56 18.14 -26.99 43.62
CA ALA A 56 18.86 -28.22 43.85
C ALA A 56 20.38 -28.01 43.66
N GLY A 57 20.98 -27.22 44.55
CA GLY A 57 22.25 -27.52 45.23
C GLY A 57 23.57 -27.63 44.47
N ASN A 58 23.62 -27.70 43.15
CA ASN A 58 24.89 -27.78 42.42
C ASN A 58 25.16 -26.48 41.66
N PRO A 59 26.23 -25.72 41.99
CA PRO A 59 26.62 -24.58 41.18
C PRO A 59 27.00 -25.08 39.78
N SER A 60 26.26 -24.65 38.76
CA SER A 60 26.69 -24.82 37.37
C SER A 60 28.09 -24.21 37.25
N ALA A 61 29.02 -24.95 36.65
CA ALA A 61 30.37 -24.45 36.44
C ALA A 61 30.31 -23.11 35.67
N PRO A 62 31.17 -22.13 36.00
CA PRO A 62 31.18 -20.88 35.27
C PRO A 62 31.40 -21.16 33.77
N PRO A 63 30.69 -20.45 32.88
CA PRO A 63 30.82 -20.66 31.45
C PRO A 63 32.25 -20.47 30.98
N SER A 64 32.66 -21.26 29.99
CA SER A 64 34.02 -21.19 29.48
C SER A 64 34.24 -19.87 28.71
N LEU A 65 35.46 -19.32 28.72
CA LEU A 65 35.80 -18.10 27.97
C LEU A 65 35.42 -18.21 26.48
N THR A 66 35.58 -19.39 25.89
CA THR A 66 35.21 -19.67 24.49
C THR A 66 33.71 -19.61 24.28
N GLU A 67 32.93 -20.20 25.20
CA GLU A 67 31.47 -20.22 25.16
C GLU A 67 30.88 -18.82 25.31
N THR A 68 31.37 -18.03 26.28
CA THR A 68 30.98 -16.61 26.42
C THR A 68 31.34 -15.81 25.16
N SER A 69 32.48 -16.07 24.54
CA SER A 69 32.89 -15.37 23.30
C SER A 69 31.97 -15.70 22.12
N VAL A 70 31.56 -16.97 22.00
CA VAL A 70 30.60 -17.42 20.97
C VAL A 70 29.23 -16.81 21.20
N GLN A 71 28.76 -16.79 22.45
CA GLN A 71 27.48 -16.18 22.84
C GLN A 71 27.46 -14.69 22.51
N GLN A 72 28.53 -13.95 22.85
CA GLN A 72 28.62 -12.54 22.55
C GLN A 72 28.59 -12.26 21.05
N PHE A 73 29.32 -13.05 20.25
CA PHE A 73 29.27 -12.93 18.79
C PHE A 73 27.86 -13.22 18.23
N GLN A 74 27.16 -14.22 18.76
CA GLN A 74 25.79 -14.51 18.36
C GLN A 74 24.85 -13.35 18.68
N LEU A 75 24.93 -12.78 19.88
CA LEU A 75 24.13 -11.63 20.27
C LEU A 75 24.38 -10.41 19.36
N ASP A 76 25.63 -10.14 18.99
CA ASP A 76 25.98 -9.03 18.10
C ASP A 76 25.41 -9.22 16.69
N VAL A 77 25.52 -10.44 16.13
CA VAL A 77 24.97 -10.77 14.80
C VAL A 77 23.45 -10.67 14.81
N GLU A 78 22.79 -11.26 15.80
CA GLU A 78 21.33 -11.26 15.89
C GLU A 78 20.78 -9.85 16.14
N SER A 79 21.44 -9.06 16.99
CA SER A 79 21.10 -7.64 17.22
C SER A 79 21.21 -6.81 15.94
N THR A 80 22.29 -6.98 15.18
CA THR A 80 22.47 -6.30 13.89
C THR A 80 21.39 -6.71 12.89
N ALA A 81 21.01 -7.99 12.86
CA ALA A 81 19.95 -8.48 12.00
C ALA A 81 18.57 -7.93 12.39
N VAL A 82 18.28 -7.77 13.69
CA VAL A 82 17.07 -7.10 14.18
C VAL A 82 17.00 -5.66 13.69
N ILE A 83 18.09 -4.90 13.85
CA ILE A 83 18.17 -3.50 13.42
C ILE A 83 17.88 -3.40 11.91
N ARG A 84 18.52 -4.24 11.11
CA ARG A 84 18.30 -4.27 9.66
C ARG A 84 16.85 -4.60 9.30
N ALA A 85 16.22 -5.57 9.96
CA ALA A 85 14.82 -5.89 9.74
C ALA A 85 13.89 -4.71 10.11
N ALA A 86 14.22 -3.97 11.18
CA ALA A 86 13.49 -2.78 11.58
C ALA A 86 13.63 -1.64 10.54
N GLU A 87 14.82 -1.44 9.98
CA GLU A 87 15.06 -0.50 8.87
C GLU A 87 14.23 -0.87 7.64
N GLU A 88 14.15 -2.15 7.29
CA GLU A 88 13.33 -2.62 6.18
C GLU A 88 11.83 -2.39 6.41
N ILE A 89 11.33 -2.49 7.65
CA ILE A 89 9.95 -2.11 7.99
C ILE A 89 9.76 -0.60 7.84
N MET A 90 10.69 0.23 8.31
CA MET A 90 10.59 1.67 8.14
C MET A 90 10.54 2.05 6.65
N MET A 91 11.37 1.44 5.82
CA MET A 91 11.34 1.62 4.36
C MET A 91 10.02 1.14 3.73
N LEU A 92 9.47 0.02 4.20
CA LEU A 92 8.16 -0.48 3.76
C LEU A 92 7.05 0.50 4.09
N THR A 93 7.01 1.03 5.32
CA THR A 93 5.98 2.01 5.72
C THR A 93 6.11 3.31 4.95
N ARG A 94 7.33 3.75 4.62
CA ARG A 94 7.57 4.88 3.72
C ARG A 94 6.97 4.60 2.34
N THR A 95 7.28 3.44 1.76
CA THR A 95 6.74 3.03 0.45
C THR A 95 5.21 2.97 0.48
N MET A 96 4.61 2.44 1.54
CA MET A 96 3.14 2.39 1.69
C MET A 96 2.55 3.80 1.81
N LYS A 97 3.19 4.71 2.54
CA LYS A 97 2.78 6.12 2.61
C LYS A 97 2.93 6.81 1.25
N GLU A 98 4.00 6.54 0.51
CA GLU A 98 4.21 7.07 -0.84
C GLU A 98 3.15 6.53 -1.82
N ILE A 99 2.80 5.25 -1.74
CA ILE A 99 1.66 4.67 -2.49
C ILE A 99 0.33 5.27 -2.03
N TRP A 100 0.19 5.73 -0.79
CA TRP A 100 -1.06 6.33 -0.34
C TRP A 100 -1.16 7.81 -0.74
N LEU A 101 -0.06 8.56 -0.65
CA LEU A 101 0.01 10.00 -0.94
C LEU A 101 0.17 10.32 -2.44
N PHE A 102 0.94 9.50 -3.14
CA PHE A 102 1.29 9.66 -4.56
C PHE A 102 0.82 8.45 -5.37
N GLY A 103 -0.09 7.66 -4.79
CA GLY A 103 -0.53 6.36 -5.30
C GLY A 103 -0.63 6.38 -6.78
N GLY A 104 -0.02 5.38 -7.45
CA GLY A 104 0.30 5.38 -8.87
C GLY A 104 -0.88 5.61 -9.82
N LEU A 105 -1.46 6.79 -9.72
CA LEU A 105 -2.62 7.29 -10.38
C LEU A 105 -2.19 8.68 -10.79
N ASP A 106 -1.79 8.74 -12.04
CA ASP A 106 -1.89 9.92 -12.85
C ASP A 106 -3.25 10.63 -12.62
N THR A 107 -3.31 11.50 -11.60
CA THR A 107 -4.40 12.47 -11.40
C THR A 107 -3.92 13.90 -11.59
N LEU A 108 -2.61 14.10 -11.76
CA LEU A 108 -1.99 15.39 -12.05
C LEU A 108 -1.44 15.50 -13.49
N ALA A 109 -1.20 14.39 -14.21
CA ALA A 109 -0.88 14.46 -15.64
C ALA A 109 -2.17 14.41 -16.49
N ALA A 110 -3.26 13.82 -15.99
CA ALA A 110 -4.61 13.96 -16.55
C ALA A 110 -5.18 15.38 -16.47
N ASP A 111 -4.75 16.22 -15.51
CA ASP A 111 -5.19 17.62 -15.39
C ASP A 111 -4.31 18.60 -16.21
N HIS A 112 -3.10 18.17 -16.62
CA HIS A 112 -2.17 19.00 -17.39
C HIS A 112 -1.85 18.46 -18.81
N GLY A 113 -2.48 17.36 -19.24
CA GLY A 113 -2.39 16.80 -20.58
C GLY A 113 -3.31 17.49 -21.60
N GLY A 114 -3.15 18.80 -21.80
CA GLY A 114 -3.83 19.51 -22.87
C GLY A 114 -3.29 19.14 -24.26
N LYS A 115 -4.12 18.45 -25.06
CA LYS A 115 -4.08 18.12 -26.52
C LYS A 115 -4.27 16.60 -26.67
N ASP A 116 -5.46 16.05 -26.92
CA ASP A 116 -6.39 16.33 -28.02
C ASP A 116 -7.83 15.92 -27.65
N MET A 117 -8.63 16.87 -27.16
CA MET A 117 -9.98 16.65 -26.58
C MET A 117 -11.13 17.18 -27.46
N ASN A 118 -11.01 17.17 -28.79
CA ASN A 118 -12.07 17.74 -29.64
C ASN A 118 -13.12 16.71 -30.10
N GLY A 119 -12.75 15.44 -30.31
CA GLY A 119 -13.67 14.44 -30.86
C GLY A 119 -14.51 13.67 -29.82
N GLN A 120 -13.93 13.35 -28.66
CA GLN A 120 -14.61 12.57 -27.62
C GLN A 120 -15.51 13.42 -26.71
N ASN A 121 -15.18 14.71 -26.55
CA ASN A 121 -15.91 15.61 -25.67
C ASN A 121 -17.31 15.93 -26.23
N GLU A 122 -17.47 16.05 -27.56
CA GLU A 122 -18.81 16.24 -28.16
C GLU A 122 -19.73 15.03 -27.97
N ALA A 123 -19.19 13.81 -28.07
CA ALA A 123 -19.97 12.58 -27.88
C ALA A 123 -20.37 12.39 -26.41
N ALA A 124 -19.46 12.71 -25.47
CA ALA A 124 -19.73 12.69 -24.04
C ALA A 124 -20.74 13.78 -23.65
N GLN A 125 -20.62 14.99 -24.19
CA GLN A 125 -21.58 16.08 -23.95
C GLN A 125 -22.97 15.77 -24.49
N LYS A 126 -23.08 15.14 -25.67
CA LYS A 126 -24.38 14.72 -26.22
C LYS A 126 -25.07 13.66 -25.36
N LYS A 127 -24.31 12.67 -24.86
CA LYS A 127 -24.86 11.67 -23.94
C LYS A 127 -25.31 12.28 -22.61
N MET A 128 -24.48 13.14 -22.04
CA MET A 128 -24.82 13.83 -20.80
C MET A 128 -26.06 14.73 -20.97
N ALA A 129 -26.23 15.39 -22.12
CA ALA A 129 -27.41 16.18 -22.41
C ALA A 129 -28.68 15.32 -22.56
N GLU A 130 -28.58 14.13 -23.14
CA GLU A 130 -29.70 13.18 -23.24
C GLU A 130 -30.10 12.64 -21.86
N ASP A 131 -29.11 12.26 -21.04
CA ASP A 131 -29.34 11.79 -19.66
C ASP A 131 -30.00 12.87 -18.80
N VAL A 132 -29.55 14.12 -18.91
CA VAL A 132 -30.18 15.28 -18.21
C VAL A 132 -31.63 15.44 -18.66
N ARG A 133 -31.92 15.30 -19.96
CA ARG A 133 -33.30 15.43 -20.47
C ARG A 133 -34.22 14.32 -19.94
N ILE A 134 -33.73 13.09 -19.88
CA ILE A 134 -34.49 11.95 -19.32
C ILE A 134 -34.79 12.18 -17.84
N VAL A 135 -33.82 12.68 -17.08
CA VAL A 135 -34.00 13.01 -15.66
C VAL A 135 -35.00 14.14 -15.48
N GLU A 136 -34.94 15.20 -16.29
CA GLU A 136 -35.90 16.30 -16.23
C GLU A 136 -37.32 15.87 -16.57
N GLU A 137 -37.51 15.03 -17.61
CA GLU A 137 -38.82 14.48 -17.97
C GLU A 137 -39.37 13.55 -16.88
N GLY A 138 -38.51 12.70 -16.31
CA GLY A 138 -38.85 11.84 -15.17
C GLY A 138 -39.24 12.64 -13.93
N PHE A 139 -38.50 13.70 -13.64
CA PHE A 139 -38.78 14.60 -12.53
C PHE A 139 -40.06 15.41 -12.74
N ARG A 140 -40.32 15.90 -13.97
CA ARG A 140 -41.57 16.60 -14.30
C ARG A 140 -42.79 15.69 -14.18
N LYS A 141 -42.67 14.44 -14.63
CA LYS A 141 -43.72 13.43 -14.50
C LYS A 141 -43.95 13.02 -13.04
N PHE A 142 -42.88 12.96 -12.25
CA PHE A 142 -42.95 12.76 -10.81
C PHE A 142 -43.68 13.92 -10.12
N LEU A 143 -43.29 15.16 -10.40
CA LEU A 143 -43.95 16.34 -9.85
C LEU A 143 -45.42 16.44 -10.27
N ALA A 144 -45.76 16.19 -11.53
CA ALA A 144 -47.14 16.17 -11.99
C ALA A 144 -47.96 15.11 -11.24
N LYS A 145 -47.39 13.92 -10.99
CA LYS A 145 -48.05 12.88 -10.20
C LYS A 145 -48.27 13.30 -8.75
N TYR A 146 -47.36 14.08 -8.17
CA TYR A 146 -47.51 14.63 -6.82
C TYR A 146 -48.48 15.81 -6.74
N GLU A 147 -48.52 16.68 -7.75
CA GLU A 147 -49.49 17.78 -7.86
C GLU A 147 -50.91 17.23 -8.05
N THR A 148 -51.08 16.19 -8.87
CA THR A 148 -52.38 15.48 -8.99
C THR A 148 -52.78 14.75 -7.70
N SER A 149 -51.82 14.36 -6.86
CA SER A 149 -52.10 13.72 -5.56
C SER A 149 -52.41 14.75 -4.47
N LEU A 150 -51.88 15.97 -4.57
CA LEU A 150 -52.16 17.07 -3.64
C LEU A 150 -53.53 17.71 -3.90
N ASP A 151 -53.99 17.75 -5.16
CA ASP A 151 -55.32 18.28 -5.51
C ASP A 151 -56.47 17.29 -5.16
N LEU A 152 -56.16 15.99 -5.00
CA LEU A 152 -57.15 14.97 -4.61
C LEU A 152 -57.34 14.84 -3.08
N ASP A 153 -56.40 15.35 -2.27
CA ASP A 153 -56.49 15.35 -0.81
C ASP A 153 -57.01 16.70 -0.23
N GLY A 154 -57.36 17.66 -1.10
CA GLY A 154 -57.84 19.01 -0.73
C GLY A 154 -59.36 19.23 -0.78
N GLU A 155 -60.14 18.32 -1.38
CA GLU A 155 -61.61 18.35 -1.37
C GLU A 155 -62.20 17.02 -0.84
N ARG A 156 -62.23 16.85 0.48
CA ARG A 156 -63.39 16.32 1.24
C ARG A 156 -63.13 16.22 2.74
#